data_AF-A0A368FR51-F1
#
_entry.id   AF-A0A368FR51-F1
#
_cell.length_a   1.000
_cell.length_b   1.000
_cell.length_c   1.000
_cell.angle_alpha   90.00
_cell.angle_beta   90.00
_cell.angle_gamma   90.00
#
_symmetry.space_group_name_H-M   'P 1'
#
loop_
_entity.id
_entity.type
_entity.pdbx_description
1 polymer ?
#
loop_
_entity_poly.entity_id
_entity_poly.type
_entity_poly.pdbx_seq_one_letter_code
_entity_poly.pdbx_strand_id
1 'polypeptide(L)'
;MQATGTGLVNDLRTLDFHTTEEQHVPGCFITSTTWSESGIKQSNWLFEESFINENHCVAVARILAENEDVTLERERTQKEKNFFSIVSFEHLLDGSSVVNPIEDGAAKEFAEYIRKSKKTW
;
A
#
# COMPACT_ATOMS: atom_id res chain seq x y z
N MET A 1 9.10 0.11 -6.72
CA MET A 1 8.30 0.21 -7.97
C MET A 1 7.27 1.34 -7.91
N GLN A 2 6.27 1.28 -7.03
CA GLN A 2 5.24 2.34 -6.97
C GLN A 2 5.79 3.65 -6.39
N ALA A 3 6.49 3.59 -5.26
CA ALA A 3 7.14 4.75 -4.65
C ALA A 3 8.19 5.42 -5.55
N THR A 4 8.86 4.62 -6.40
CA THR A 4 9.87 5.10 -7.36
C THR A 4 9.29 5.48 -8.72
N GLY A 5 8.02 5.18 -9.00
CA GLY A 5 7.37 5.41 -10.30
C GLY A 5 7.91 4.58 -11.46
N THR A 6 8.77 3.58 -11.22
CA THR A 6 9.50 2.85 -12.27
C THR A 6 8.72 1.69 -12.89
N GLY A 7 7.59 1.29 -12.30
CA GLY A 7 6.80 0.16 -12.79
C GLY A 7 7.59 -1.17 -12.82
N LEU A 8 7.23 -2.07 -13.74
CA LEU A 8 7.83 -3.41 -13.91
C LEU A 8 9.16 -3.42 -14.69
N VAL A 9 9.77 -2.27 -14.94
CA VAL A 9 10.98 -2.16 -15.76
C VAL A 9 12.22 -2.66 -15.01
N ASN A 10 12.18 -2.64 -13.67
CA ASN A 10 13.29 -3.05 -12.83
C ASN A 10 13.33 -4.58 -12.69
N ASP A 11 14.54 -5.15 -12.77
CA ASP A 11 14.76 -6.56 -12.47
C ASP A 11 14.50 -6.81 -10.97
N LEU A 12 13.39 -7.48 -10.66
CA LEU A 12 12.98 -7.72 -9.27
C LEU A 12 13.99 -8.56 -8.49
N ARG A 13 14.88 -9.30 -9.17
CA ARG A 13 15.93 -10.11 -8.54
C ARG A 13 17.02 -9.26 -7.90
N THR A 14 17.08 -7.96 -8.21
CA THR A 14 18.03 -7.04 -7.58
C THR A 14 17.47 -6.42 -6.30
N LEU A 15 16.22 -6.71 -5.94
CA LEU A 15 15.55 -6.10 -4.80
C LEU A 15 15.42 -7.14 -3.68
N ASP A 16 16.15 -6.94 -2.58
CA ASP A 16 16.16 -7.85 -1.45
C ASP A 16 15.50 -7.20 -0.23
N PHE A 17 14.34 -7.71 0.16
CA PHE A 17 13.63 -7.32 1.36
C PHE A 17 13.93 -8.30 2.50
N HIS A 18 14.29 -7.77 3.66
CA HIS A 18 14.58 -8.54 4.85
C HIS A 18 13.55 -8.19 5.92
N THR A 19 12.65 -9.14 6.20
CA THR A 19 11.68 -9.11 7.31
C THR A 19 12.28 -9.82 8.53
N THR A 20 11.75 -9.55 9.72
CA THR A 20 12.18 -10.24 10.95
C THR A 20 11.24 -11.40 11.30
N GLU A 21 11.49 -12.10 12.41
CA GLU A 21 10.64 -13.20 12.92
C GLU A 21 9.33 -12.72 13.58
N GLU A 22 8.93 -11.47 13.35
CA GLU A 22 7.68 -10.93 13.87
C GLU A 22 6.47 -11.73 13.38
N GLN A 23 5.52 -11.97 14.28
CA GLN A 23 4.36 -12.78 13.95
C GLN A 23 3.38 -11.99 13.07
N HIS A 24 3.18 -12.46 11.85
CA HIS A 24 2.28 -11.87 10.86
C HIS A 24 0.82 -12.21 11.16
N VAL A 25 0.25 -11.56 12.17
CA VAL A 25 -1.15 -11.72 12.58
C VAL A 25 -2.00 -10.50 12.22
N PRO A 26 -3.32 -10.66 12.01
CA PRO A 26 -4.21 -9.53 11.77
C PRO A 26 -4.07 -8.44 12.85
N GLY A 27 -3.95 -7.19 12.42
CA GLY A 27 -3.77 -6.03 13.31
C GLY A 27 -2.33 -5.81 13.80
N CYS A 28 -1.34 -6.59 13.35
CA CYS A 28 0.06 -6.27 13.61
C CYS A 28 0.52 -5.06 12.76
N PHE A 29 1.52 -4.35 13.28
CA PHE A 29 2.13 -3.18 12.65
C PHE A 29 3.65 -3.34 12.75
N ILE A 30 4.28 -3.65 11.62
CA ILE A 30 5.69 -4.01 11.52
C ILE A 30 6.44 -2.88 10.82
N THR A 31 7.56 -2.44 11.41
CA THR A 31 8.42 -1.40 10.84
C THR A 31 9.89 -1.83 10.75
N SER A 32 10.17 -3.08 11.10
CA SER A 32 11.52 -3.65 11.17
C SER A 32 12.10 -3.97 9.79
N THR A 33 11.24 -4.05 8.76
CA THR A 33 11.64 -4.42 7.40
C THR A 33 12.68 -3.46 6.82
N THR A 34 13.71 -4.05 6.22
CA THR A 34 14.77 -3.33 5.53
C THR A 34 14.91 -3.82 4.10
N TRP A 35 15.47 -3.00 3.23
CA TRP A 35 15.69 -3.38 1.84
C TRP A 35 17.11 -3.07 1.38
N SER A 36 17.56 -3.85 0.42
CA SER A 36 18.83 -3.69 -0.28
C SER A 36 18.60 -3.77 -1.78
N GLU A 37 19.40 -3.03 -2.55
CA GLU A 37 19.43 -3.12 -3.99
C GLU A 37 20.79 -3.65 -4.44
N SER A 38 20.80 -4.77 -5.15
CA SER A 38 22.03 -5.45 -5.57
C SER A 38 23.01 -5.68 -4.41
N GLY A 39 22.48 -6.08 -3.24
CA GLY A 39 23.26 -6.28 -2.00
C GLY A 39 23.66 -5.01 -1.24
N ILE A 40 23.34 -3.81 -1.74
CA ILE A 40 23.63 -2.54 -1.05
C ILE A 40 22.42 -2.14 -0.21
N LYS A 41 22.60 -2.08 1.11
CA LYS A 41 21.55 -1.65 2.04
C LYS A 41 21.15 -0.20 1.79
N GLN A 42 19.85 0.02 1.71
CA GLN A 42 19.27 1.33 1.42
C GLN A 42 18.75 1.92 2.72
N SER A 43 19.55 2.82 3.30
CA SER A 43 19.35 3.28 4.68
C SER A 43 18.30 4.38 4.81
N ASN A 44 17.91 5.06 3.74
CA ASN A 44 16.96 6.18 3.76
C ASN A 44 15.51 5.75 3.48
N TRP A 45 15.17 4.48 3.73
CA TRP A 45 13.83 3.96 3.52
C TRP A 45 13.23 3.41 4.79
N LEU A 46 11.94 3.67 4.95
CA LEU A 46 11.11 3.14 6.01
C LEU A 46 9.94 2.36 5.41
N PHE A 47 9.72 1.16 5.93
CA PHE A 47 8.60 0.31 5.54
C PHE A 47 7.66 0.15 6.73
N GLU A 48 6.37 0.17 6.46
CA GLU A 48 5.31 -0.14 7.39
C GLU A 48 4.47 -1.25 6.78
N GLU A 49 4.33 -2.36 7.50
CA GLU A 49 3.50 -3.49 7.09
C GLU A 49 2.34 -3.64 8.06
N SER A 50 1.16 -3.90 7.51
CA SER A 50 -0.08 -4.06 8.24
C SER A 50 -0.92 -5.18 7.65
N PHE A 51 -1.38 -6.09 8.51
CA PHE A 51 -2.25 -7.19 8.11
C PHE A 51 -3.68 -6.80 8.44
N ILE A 52 -4.39 -6.26 7.45
CA ILE A 52 -5.74 -5.72 7.62
C ILE A 52 -6.78 -6.82 7.91
N ASN A 53 -6.49 -8.06 7.52
CA ASN A 53 -7.21 -9.28 7.90
C ASN A 53 -6.30 -10.50 7.65
N GLU A 54 -6.84 -11.72 7.77
CA GLU A 54 -6.10 -12.98 7.63
C GLU A 54 -5.46 -13.20 6.25
N ASN A 55 -5.99 -12.57 5.20
CA ASN A 55 -5.61 -12.83 3.81
C ASN A 55 -5.03 -11.61 3.08
N HIS A 56 -4.92 -10.47 3.76
CA HIS A 56 -4.50 -9.22 3.12
C HIS A 56 -3.41 -8.53 3.95
N CYS A 57 -2.24 -8.38 3.32
CA CYS A 57 -1.13 -7.57 3.82
C CYS A 57 -1.01 -6.29 2.99
N VAL A 58 -0.77 -5.18 3.66
CA VAL A 58 -0.52 -3.88 3.06
C VAL A 58 0.86 -3.41 3.50
N ALA A 59 1.66 -2.93 2.56
CA ALA A 59 2.96 -2.34 2.81
C ALA A 59 3.00 -0.89 2.31
N VAL A 60 3.48 0.02 3.17
CA VAL A 60 3.76 1.42 2.83
C VAL A 60 5.26 1.61 2.85
N ALA A 61 5.80 2.18 1.78
CA ALA A 61 7.23 2.50 1.67
C ALA A 61 7.40 4.02 1.62
N ARG A 62 8.26 4.57 2.47
CA ARG A 62 8.59 5.99 2.52
C ARG A 62 10.08 6.19 2.29
N ILE A 63 10.40 7.16 1.44
CA ILE A 63 11.77 7.65 1.26
C ILE A 63 11.94 8.81 2.23
N LEU A 64 12.88 8.66 3.15
CA LEU A 64 13.23 9.69 4.11
C LEU A 64 14.26 10.65 3.51
N ALA A 65 14.20 11.90 3.94
CA ALA A 65 15.17 12.91 3.51
C ALA A 65 16.56 12.60 4.10
N GLU A 66 17.63 13.09 3.48
CA GLU A 66 19.01 12.78 3.91
C GLU A 66 19.33 13.22 5.34
N ASN A 67 18.60 14.22 5.87
CA ASN A 67 18.75 14.74 7.22
C ASN A 67 17.88 14.01 8.26
N GLU A 68 17.05 13.06 7.85
CA GLU A 68 16.19 12.29 8.76
C GLU A 68 16.90 11.02 9.23
N ASP A 69 16.89 10.79 10.54
CA ASP A 69 17.40 9.55 11.13
C ASP A 69 16.31 8.47 11.07
N VAL A 70 16.56 7.43 10.28
CA VAL A 70 15.60 6.34 10.03
C VAL A 70 15.29 5.55 11.30
N THR A 71 16.21 5.48 12.26
CA THR A 71 15.96 4.82 13.55
C THR A 71 14.96 5.62 14.36
N LEU A 72 15.16 6.94 14.47
CA LEU A 72 14.24 7.83 15.19
C LEU A 72 12.86 7.84 14.53
N GLU A 73 12.81 7.90 13.20
CA GLU A 73 11.56 7.86 12.44
C GLU A 73 10.81 6.53 12.59
N ARG A 74 11.54 5.42 12.63
CA ARG A 74 10.97 4.10 12.92
C ARG A 74 10.37 4.04 14.31
N GLU A 75 11.09 4.50 15.34
CA GLU A 75 10.60 4.52 16.72
C GLU A 75 9.35 5.39 16.87
N ARG A 76 9.34 6.57 16.23
CA ARG A 76 8.16 7.45 16.20
C ARG A 76 6.97 6.75 15.56
N THR A 77 7.16 6.18 14.38
CA THR A 77 6.11 5.48 13.62
C THR A 77 5.56 4.28 14.40
N GLN A 78 6.42 3.52 15.07
CA GLN A 78 6.02 2.39 15.91
C GLN A 78 5.23 2.81 17.16
N LYS A 79 5.49 4.01 17.68
CA LYS A 79 4.74 4.58 18.81
C LYS A 79 3.36 5.10 18.38
N GLU A 80 3.30 5.77 17.24
CA GLU A 80 2.06 6.35 16.70
C GLU A 80 1.11 5.29 16.13
N LYS A 81 1.66 4.22 15.53
CA LYS A 81 0.92 3.09 14.92
C LYS A 81 -0.22 3.56 14.02
N ASN A 82 0.14 4.07 12.85
CA ASN A 82 -0.83 4.57 11.89
C ASN A 82 -1.52 3.42 11.16
N PHE A 83 -2.56 2.85 11.77
CA PHE A 83 -3.33 1.76 11.17
C PHE A 83 -4.23 2.25 10.05
N PHE A 84 -4.44 1.38 9.05
CA PHE A 84 -5.43 1.62 8.01
C PHE A 84 -6.84 1.67 8.59
N SER A 85 -7.62 2.66 8.14
CA SER A 85 -9.05 2.73 8.37
C SER A 85 -9.80 2.16 7.16
N ILE A 86 -10.84 1.37 7.43
CA ILE A 86 -11.77 0.93 6.39
C ILE A 86 -12.80 2.04 6.21
N VAL A 87 -12.90 2.57 4.99
CA VAL A 87 -13.83 3.62 4.62
C VAL A 87 -15.01 3.05 3.84
N SER A 88 -16.23 3.53 4.14
CA SER A 88 -17.43 3.13 3.41
C SER A 88 -17.56 3.90 2.09
N PHE A 89 -18.41 3.40 1.19
CA PHE A 89 -18.68 4.09 -0.07
C PHE A 89 -19.27 5.49 0.15
N GLU A 90 -20.17 5.64 1.12
CA GLU A 90 -20.79 6.91 1.48
C GLU A 90 -19.75 7.91 1.98
N HIS A 91 -18.76 7.44 2.75
CA HIS A 91 -17.65 8.29 3.19
C HIS A 91 -16.78 8.76 2.01
N LEU A 92 -16.58 7.91 1.01
CA LEU A 92 -15.87 8.29 -0.23
C LEU A 92 -16.65 9.32 -1.07
N LEU A 93 -17.98 9.36 -0.93
CA LEU A 93 -18.82 10.34 -1.63
C LEU A 93 -18.89 11.69 -0.92
N ASP A 94 -18.45 11.79 0.34
CA ASP A 94 -18.45 13.04 1.07
C ASP A 94 -17.52 14.06 0.39
N GLY A 95 -18.04 15.27 0.13
CA GLY A 95 -17.35 16.30 -0.64
C GLY A 95 -17.20 16.01 -2.15
N SER A 96 -17.72 14.90 -2.66
CA SER A 96 -17.69 14.60 -4.10
C SER A 96 -18.73 15.42 -4.88
N SER A 97 -18.45 15.65 -6.17
CA SER A 97 -19.40 16.27 -7.09
C SER A 97 -19.24 15.70 -8.50
N VAL A 98 -20.31 15.80 -9.29
CA VAL A 98 -20.29 15.32 -10.68
C VAL A 98 -19.49 16.29 -11.54
N VAL A 99 -18.36 15.83 -12.06
CA VAL A 99 -17.49 16.63 -12.95
C VAL A 99 -17.87 16.45 -14.42
N ASN A 100 -18.21 15.23 -14.82
CA ASN A 100 -18.61 14.90 -16.19
C ASN A 100 -19.88 14.04 -16.17
N PRO A 101 -21.06 14.63 -16.40
CA PRO A 101 -22.31 13.89 -16.38
C PRO A 101 -22.37 12.93 -17.59
N ILE A 102 -22.63 11.67 -17.31
CA ILE A 102 -22.85 10.64 -18.35
C ILE A 102 -24.36 10.59 -18.62
N GLU A 103 -24.73 10.49 -19.90
CA GLU A 103 -26.12 10.29 -20.31
C GLU A 103 -26.67 9.02 -19.63
N ASP A 104 -27.82 9.13 -18.95
CA ASP A 104 -28.43 8.03 -18.19
C ASP A 104 -27.62 7.54 -16.96
N GLY A 105 -26.68 8.34 -16.45
CA GLY A 105 -25.98 8.04 -15.19
C GLY A 105 -25.12 6.76 -15.22
N ALA A 106 -24.60 6.41 -16.41
CA ALA A 106 -23.86 5.18 -16.67
C ALA A 106 -24.65 3.87 -16.49
N ALA A 107 -25.99 3.92 -16.54
CA ALA A 107 -26.84 2.73 -16.38
C ALA A 107 -26.57 1.66 -17.46
N LYS A 108 -26.27 2.08 -18.69
CA LYS A 108 -25.97 1.17 -19.81
C LYS A 108 -24.65 0.42 -19.57
N GLU A 109 -23.61 1.12 -19.15
CA GLU A 109 -22.29 0.58 -18.84
C GLU A 109 -22.35 -0.42 -17.67
N PHE A 110 -23.14 -0.09 -16.64
CA PHE A 110 -23.38 -1.01 -15.53
C PHE A 110 -24.08 -2.30 -15.98
N ALA A 111 -25.13 -2.19 -16.80
CA ALA A 111 -25.81 -3.34 -17.36
C ALA A 111 -24.88 -4.24 -18.21
N GLU A 112 -23.99 -3.62 -18.99
CA GLU A 112 -22.97 -4.36 -19.75
C GLU A 112 -21.95 -5.08 -18.86
N TYR A 113 -21.49 -4.45 -17.78
CA TYR A 113 -20.56 -5.05 -16.82
C TYR A 113 -21.13 -6.30 -16.16
N ILE A 114 -22.36 -6.21 -15.64
CA ILE A 114 -23.07 -7.34 -15.01
C ILE A 114 -23.26 -8.50 -16.00
N ARG A 115 -23.48 -8.20 -17.29
CA ARG A 115 -23.58 -9.23 -18.33
C ARG A 115 -22.25 -9.96 -18.58
N LYS A 116 -21.11 -9.26 -18.51
CA LYS A 116 -19.77 -9.81 -18.78
C LYS A 116 -19.17 -10.58 -17.61
N SER A 117 -19.57 -10.31 -16.37
CA SER A 117 -18.89 -10.82 -15.16
C SER A 117 -19.13 -12.31 -14.83
N LYS A 118 -19.84 -13.07 -15.67
CA LYS A 118 -20.04 -14.52 -15.48
C LYS A 118 -18.88 -15.38 -15.99
N LYS A 119 -17.64 -15.09 -15.57
CA LYS A 119 -16.56 -16.09 -15.68
C LYS A 119 -16.60 -16.97 -14.43
N THR A 120 -17.04 -18.20 -14.60
CA THR A 120 -16.81 -19.29 -13.64
C THR A 120 -15.33 -19.67 -13.71
N TRP A 121 -14.64 -19.59 -12.57
CA TRP A 121 -13.27 -20.06 -12.39
C TRP A 121 -13.23 -21.58 -12.22
#